data_AF-A0AAU9V374-F1
#
_entry.id   AF-A0AAU9V374-F1
#
_cell.length_a   1.000
_cell.length_b   1.000
_cell.length_c   1.000
_cell.angle_alpha   90.00
_cell.angle_beta   90.00
_cell.angle_gamma   90.00
#
_symmetry.space_group_name_H-M   'P 1'
#
loop_
_entity.id
_entity.type
_entity.pdbx_description
1 polymer ?
#
loop_
_entity_poly.entity_id
_entity_poly.type
_entity_poly.pdbx_seq_one_letter_code
_entity_poly.pdbx_strand_id
1 'polypeptide(L)'
;MSSASTTALFACSRCFSRHPFEELSPGEQLCKECRGSFPVVKCTYCRSEFQQTSKSNTSSICKKCEANVKAYGKPTACEYCNIIAAFIGNKCQRCANSERKYGPAVTCEQCKQRCAFDRHDDNKKVDGKLLCWLCTQSLKRALARTKQHLSAVDKHKHRSHKSRSSHKDKRKSDMMKSMNSGDLSLDSQPLEKKSKLNPLQGELDPNSSDHVVAMTQLKETIASLQKKVQQKDNELLSKDKLITELKAQHHNDTTELRNEMKNKERMNETKFNLMNTKIQNLLKEVATLSKSAKKNNKLTKSALANTENSGSGTDSPSTN
;
A
#
# COMPACT_ATOMS: atom_id res chain seq x y z
N MET A 1 25.36 -19.11 29.28
CA MET A 1 25.29 -17.68 28.89
C MET A 1 24.04 -17.47 28.05
N SER A 2 23.30 -16.39 28.26
CA SER A 2 22.01 -16.17 27.59
C SER A 2 22.19 -15.51 26.23
N SER A 3 21.79 -16.17 25.15
CA SER A 3 21.85 -15.67 23.78
C SER A 3 20.83 -14.54 23.57
N ALA A 4 21.23 -13.29 23.81
CA ALA A 4 20.40 -12.12 23.57
C ALA A 4 20.23 -11.88 22.06
N SER A 5 19.22 -12.52 21.45
CA SER A 5 18.87 -12.38 20.03
C SER A 5 18.57 -10.92 19.69
N THR A 6 19.54 -10.24 19.10
CA THR A 6 19.49 -8.79 18.78
C THR A 6 18.53 -8.57 17.62
N THR A 7 17.23 -8.50 17.93
CA THR A 7 16.15 -8.36 16.95
C THR A 7 16.32 -7.04 16.20
N ALA A 8 16.46 -7.09 14.88
CA ALA A 8 16.71 -5.91 14.07
C ALA A 8 15.52 -4.93 14.16
N LEU A 9 15.78 -3.71 14.66
CA LEU A 9 14.73 -2.71 14.88
C LEU A 9 14.67 -1.69 13.74
N PHE A 10 13.52 -1.69 13.05
CA PHE A 10 13.21 -0.85 11.90
C PHE A 10 12.47 0.41 12.34
N ALA A 11 12.71 1.54 11.67
CA ALA A 11 12.06 2.80 11.99
C ALA A 11 10.63 2.87 11.43
N CYS A 12 9.67 3.35 12.23
CA CYS A 12 8.33 3.69 11.76
C CYS A 12 8.41 4.84 10.75
N SER A 13 7.82 4.66 9.56
CA SER A 13 7.87 5.66 8.48
C SER A 13 7.19 7.01 8.79
N ARG A 14 6.42 7.10 9.89
CA ARG A 14 5.67 8.30 10.29
C ARG A 14 6.19 9.01 11.53
N CYS A 15 6.62 8.27 12.56
CA CYS A 15 7.11 8.82 13.84
C CYS A 15 8.57 8.41 14.17
N PHE A 16 9.25 7.67 13.29
CA PHE A 16 10.66 7.26 13.38
C PHE A 16 11.08 6.42 14.60
N SER A 17 10.20 6.20 15.57
CA SER A 17 10.35 5.21 16.64
C SER A 17 10.73 3.84 16.07
N ARG A 18 11.61 3.11 16.77
CA ARG A 18 12.14 1.81 16.35
C ARG A 18 11.28 0.65 16.87
N HIS A 19 10.92 -0.30 15.99
CA HIS A 19 10.08 -1.47 16.29
C HIS A 19 10.63 -2.72 15.59
N PRO A 20 10.34 -3.95 16.07
CA PRO A 20 10.54 -5.17 15.30
C PRO A 20 9.83 -5.13 13.94
N PHE A 21 10.31 -5.90 12.96
CA PHE A 21 9.74 -5.89 11.60
C PHE A 21 8.26 -6.32 11.59
N GLU A 22 7.94 -7.29 12.44
CA GLU A 22 6.62 -7.89 12.66
C GLU A 22 5.59 -6.87 13.19
N GLU A 23 6.08 -5.84 13.89
CA GLU A 23 5.28 -4.78 14.48
C GLU A 23 5.08 -3.56 13.56
N LEU A 24 5.68 -3.57 12.36
CA LEU A 24 5.49 -2.56 11.32
C LEU A 24 4.47 -3.00 10.26
N SER A 25 3.84 -2.04 9.58
CA SER A 25 2.81 -2.36 8.58
C SER A 25 3.45 -2.93 7.29
N PRO A 26 2.91 -4.03 6.73
CA PRO A 26 3.34 -4.52 5.43
C PRO A 26 3.18 -3.44 4.36
N GLY A 27 4.29 -3.10 3.68
CA GLY A 27 4.35 -2.05 2.66
C GLY A 27 4.69 -0.66 3.18
N GLU A 28 3.95 -0.14 4.16
CA GLU A 28 4.09 1.27 4.61
C GLU A 28 4.96 1.46 5.86
N GLN A 29 5.40 0.39 6.53
CA GLN A 29 6.27 0.42 7.71
C GLN A 29 5.78 1.30 8.87
N LEU A 30 4.47 1.27 9.17
CA LEU A 30 3.84 2.00 10.28
C LEU A 30 3.77 1.15 11.56
N CYS A 31 4.21 1.71 12.68
CA CYS A 31 4.03 1.11 14.00
C CYS A 31 2.54 1.02 14.39
N LYS A 32 2.23 0.22 15.41
CA LYS A 32 0.87 -0.04 15.89
C LYS A 32 0.05 1.24 16.19
N GLU A 33 0.70 2.24 16.79
CA GLU A 33 0.09 3.54 17.14
C GLU A 33 -0.22 4.39 15.90
N CYS A 34 0.73 4.49 14.97
CA CYS A 34 0.53 5.19 13.69
C CYS A 34 -0.54 4.49 12.83
N ARG A 35 -0.65 3.16 12.89
CA ARG A 35 -1.76 2.41 12.28
C ARG A 35 -3.10 2.69 12.97
N GLY A 36 -3.14 2.80 14.28
CA GLY A 36 -4.36 3.16 15.03
C GLY A 36 -4.82 4.61 14.77
N SER A 37 -3.90 5.49 14.35
CA SER A 37 -4.15 6.93 14.16
C SER A 37 -4.93 7.28 12.89
N PHE A 38 -5.04 6.35 11.93
CA PHE A 38 -5.68 6.56 10.63
C PHE A 38 -6.36 5.28 10.12
N PRO A 39 -7.59 5.32 9.58
CA PRO A 39 -8.25 4.14 9.06
C PRO A 39 -7.58 3.62 7.78
N VAL A 40 -7.65 2.31 7.57
CA VAL A 40 -7.39 1.68 6.27
C VAL A 40 -8.65 1.79 5.43
N VAL A 41 -8.56 2.45 4.27
CA VAL A 41 -9.70 2.74 3.39
C VAL A 41 -9.49 2.15 2.01
N LYS A 42 -10.59 1.98 1.24
CA LYS A 42 -10.55 1.51 -0.14
C LYS A 42 -10.49 2.69 -1.11
N CYS A 43 -9.63 2.60 -2.12
CA CYS A 43 -9.56 3.56 -3.20
C CYS A 43 -10.88 3.59 -4.00
N THR A 44 -11.51 4.76 -4.14
CA THR A 44 -12.76 4.99 -4.90
C THR A 44 -12.66 4.39 -6.31
N TYR A 45 -11.57 4.72 -7.01
CA TYR A 45 -11.25 4.20 -8.34
C TYR A 45 -10.74 2.74 -8.28
N CYS A 46 -9.46 2.50 -7.97
CA CYS A 46 -8.86 1.17 -8.17
C CYS A 46 -9.25 0.06 -7.17
N ARG A 47 -10.11 0.36 -6.17
CA ARG A 47 -10.56 -0.53 -5.07
C ARG A 47 -9.46 -1.21 -4.24
N SER A 48 -8.20 -0.80 -4.39
CA SER A 48 -7.09 -1.21 -3.51
C SER A 48 -7.23 -0.58 -2.14
N GLU A 49 -6.79 -1.26 -1.09
CA GLU A 49 -6.74 -0.70 0.27
C GLU A 49 -5.41 0.01 0.53
N PHE A 50 -5.46 1.07 1.33
CA PHE A 50 -4.31 1.89 1.74
C PHE A 50 -4.61 2.56 3.10
N GLN A 51 -3.60 2.92 3.87
CA GLN A 51 -3.78 3.71 5.08
C GLN A 51 -3.93 5.19 4.70
N GLN A 52 -4.85 5.93 5.34
CA GLN A 52 -4.81 7.39 5.23
C GLN A 52 -3.57 7.94 5.95
N THR A 53 -2.95 9.00 5.42
CA THR A 53 -1.71 9.58 5.99
C THR A 53 -1.90 10.99 6.58
N SER A 54 -3.09 11.57 6.45
CA SER A 54 -3.45 12.91 6.90
C SER A 54 -4.94 12.95 7.29
N LYS A 55 -5.29 13.73 8.32
CA LYS A 55 -6.67 13.85 8.82
C LYS A 55 -7.52 14.85 8.02
N SER A 56 -6.88 15.73 7.25
CA SER A 56 -7.51 16.78 6.45
C SER A 56 -8.05 16.28 5.10
N ASN A 57 -7.34 15.35 4.45
CA ASN A 57 -7.77 14.80 3.17
C ASN A 57 -8.74 13.62 3.40
N THR A 58 -10.03 13.92 3.34
CA THR A 58 -11.12 12.93 3.29
C THR A 58 -11.16 12.14 1.97
N SER A 59 -10.25 12.42 1.03
CA SER A 59 -10.16 11.72 -0.25
C SER A 59 -9.93 10.22 -0.05
N SER A 60 -10.95 9.43 -0.37
CA SER A 60 -10.86 7.97 -0.44
C SER A 60 -10.09 7.49 -1.68
N ILE A 61 -9.15 8.28 -2.20
CA ILE A 61 -8.40 8.04 -3.43
C ILE A 61 -6.93 7.79 -3.06
N CYS A 62 -6.34 6.68 -3.52
CA CYS A 62 -4.93 6.42 -3.25
C CYS A 62 -4.02 7.27 -4.15
N LYS A 63 -2.81 7.61 -3.66
CA LYS A 63 -1.82 8.49 -4.33
C LYS A 63 -1.57 8.17 -5.81
N LYS A 64 -1.60 6.88 -6.21
CA LYS A 64 -1.46 6.47 -7.61
C LYS A 64 -2.68 6.87 -8.47
N CYS A 65 -3.90 6.75 -7.94
CA CYS A 65 -5.09 7.18 -8.65
C CYS A 65 -5.22 8.72 -8.63
N GLU A 66 -4.79 9.38 -7.57
CA GLU A 66 -4.71 10.85 -7.46
C GLU A 66 -3.76 11.43 -8.53
N ALA A 67 -2.54 10.88 -8.65
CA ALA A 67 -1.60 11.25 -9.71
C ALA A 67 -2.18 11.00 -11.12
N ASN A 68 -2.84 9.86 -11.34
CA ASN A 68 -3.49 9.58 -12.62
C ASN A 68 -4.67 10.52 -12.91
N VAL A 69 -5.46 10.94 -11.91
CA VAL A 69 -6.51 11.98 -12.10
C VAL A 69 -5.88 13.31 -12.51
N LYS A 70 -4.75 13.68 -11.89
CA LYS A 70 -4.04 14.92 -12.23
C LYS A 70 -3.40 14.89 -13.64
N ALA A 71 -3.02 13.72 -14.14
CA ALA A 71 -2.40 13.56 -15.45
C ALA A 71 -3.38 13.27 -16.61
N TYR A 72 -4.47 12.55 -16.35
CA TYR A 72 -5.39 12.04 -17.39
C TYR A 72 -6.88 12.37 -17.15
N GLY A 73 -7.21 13.08 -16.07
CA GLY A 73 -8.59 13.43 -15.74
C GLY A 73 -9.40 12.28 -15.12
N LYS A 74 -10.73 12.35 -15.27
CA LYS A 74 -11.65 11.34 -14.70
C LYS A 74 -11.54 10.03 -15.48
N PRO A 75 -11.25 8.88 -14.84
CA PRO A 75 -11.14 7.60 -15.53
C PRO A 75 -12.50 7.08 -16.02
N THR A 76 -12.49 6.27 -17.07
CA THR A 76 -13.66 5.53 -17.58
C THR A 76 -13.79 4.15 -16.91
N ALA A 77 -14.92 3.48 -17.16
CA ALA A 77 -15.14 2.10 -16.73
C ALA A 77 -14.26 1.13 -17.53
N CYS A 78 -13.60 0.21 -16.82
CA CYS A 78 -12.78 -0.83 -17.43
C CYS A 78 -13.63 -1.91 -18.09
N GLU A 79 -13.47 -2.10 -19.40
CA GLU A 79 -14.09 -3.13 -20.26
C GLU A 79 -14.28 -4.50 -19.57
N TYR A 80 -13.24 -4.98 -18.88
CA TYR A 80 -13.23 -6.32 -18.27
C TYR A 80 -13.89 -6.42 -16.89
N CYS A 81 -13.70 -5.44 -16.00
CA CYS A 81 -14.11 -5.56 -14.59
C CYS A 81 -15.03 -4.45 -14.08
N ASN A 82 -15.53 -3.58 -14.97
CA ASN A 82 -16.44 -2.47 -14.73
C ASN A 82 -16.02 -1.50 -13.60
N ILE A 83 -14.74 -1.53 -13.20
CA ILE A 83 -14.18 -0.54 -12.29
C ILE A 83 -13.86 0.74 -13.07
N ILE A 84 -14.33 1.87 -12.56
CA ILE A 84 -14.02 3.22 -13.02
C ILE A 84 -12.56 3.54 -12.65
N ALA A 85 -11.61 3.02 -13.45
CA ALA A 85 -10.16 3.16 -13.26
C ALA A 85 -9.37 2.93 -14.57
N ALA A 86 -10.02 3.00 -15.73
CA ALA A 86 -9.34 3.12 -17.02
C ALA A 86 -8.98 4.59 -17.23
N PHE A 87 -7.74 4.94 -16.89
CA PHE A 87 -7.19 6.29 -17.06
C PHE A 87 -6.62 6.53 -18.46
N ILE A 88 -6.31 5.45 -19.19
CA ILE A 88 -5.75 5.46 -20.54
C ILE A 88 -6.43 4.31 -21.28
N GLY A 89 -7.05 4.59 -22.43
CA GLY A 89 -7.83 3.60 -23.18
C GLY A 89 -9.05 3.08 -22.39
N ASN A 90 -9.45 1.83 -22.68
CA ASN A 90 -10.67 1.20 -22.17
C ASN A 90 -10.44 0.21 -21.00
N LYS A 91 -9.19 -0.02 -20.58
CA LYS A 91 -8.81 -1.04 -19.58
C LYS A 91 -8.10 -0.41 -18.39
N CYS A 92 -8.50 -0.78 -17.17
CA CYS A 92 -7.76 -0.37 -15.98
C CYS A 92 -6.37 -1.02 -15.93
N GLN A 93 -5.41 -0.33 -15.31
CA GLN A 93 -4.00 -0.77 -15.25
C GLN A 93 -3.83 -2.19 -14.67
N ARG A 94 -4.73 -2.64 -13.77
CA ARG A 94 -4.72 -4.01 -13.22
C ARG A 94 -5.09 -5.06 -14.28
N CYS A 95 -6.08 -4.78 -15.12
CA CYS A 95 -6.50 -5.66 -16.21
C CYS A 95 -5.43 -5.70 -17.31
N ALA A 96 -4.97 -4.54 -17.80
CA ALA A 96 -3.91 -4.47 -18.82
C ALA A 96 -2.59 -5.14 -18.37
N ASN A 97 -2.21 -5.03 -17.10
CA ASN A 97 -1.05 -5.74 -16.54
C ASN A 97 -1.28 -7.26 -16.40
N SER A 98 -2.52 -7.69 -16.19
CA SER A 98 -2.84 -9.13 -16.09
C SER A 98 -2.87 -9.76 -17.48
N GLU A 99 -3.48 -9.07 -18.44
CA GLU A 99 -3.58 -9.47 -19.85
C GLU A 99 -2.20 -9.71 -20.47
N ARG A 100 -1.28 -8.73 -20.34
CA ARG A 100 0.12 -8.87 -20.79
C ARG A 100 0.95 -9.96 -20.07
N LYS A 101 0.46 -10.54 -18.96
CA LYS A 101 1.19 -11.56 -18.20
C LYS A 101 0.56 -12.96 -18.26
N TYR A 102 -0.74 -13.04 -18.50
CA TYR A 102 -1.55 -14.25 -18.34
C TYR A 102 -2.43 -14.54 -19.57
N GLY A 103 -2.31 -13.76 -20.64
CA GLY A 103 -3.13 -13.91 -21.85
C GLY A 103 -4.52 -13.25 -21.72
N PRO A 104 -5.44 -13.55 -22.66
CA PRO A 104 -6.72 -12.85 -22.79
C PRO A 104 -7.63 -13.04 -21.56
N ALA A 105 -8.52 -12.07 -21.32
CA ALA A 105 -9.44 -12.13 -20.19
C ALA A 105 -10.58 -13.15 -20.41
N VAL A 106 -10.71 -14.06 -19.45
CA VAL A 106 -11.69 -15.15 -19.41
C VAL A 106 -12.77 -14.90 -18.36
N THR A 107 -13.86 -15.66 -18.45
CA THR A 107 -15.04 -15.51 -17.59
C THR A 107 -14.74 -15.91 -16.15
N CYS A 108 -14.98 -14.99 -15.21
CA CYS A 108 -14.91 -15.25 -13.78
C CYS A 108 -16.09 -16.12 -13.33
N GLU A 109 -15.83 -17.25 -12.68
CA GLU A 109 -16.91 -18.16 -12.27
C GLU A 109 -17.90 -17.55 -11.26
N GLN A 110 -17.46 -16.57 -10.46
CA GLN A 110 -18.29 -15.95 -9.41
C GLN A 110 -19.11 -14.76 -9.92
N CYS A 111 -18.51 -13.80 -10.65
CA CYS A 111 -19.22 -12.62 -11.15
C CYS A 111 -19.64 -12.69 -12.63
N LYS A 112 -19.34 -13.79 -13.32
CA LYS A 112 -19.63 -14.06 -14.75
C LYS A 112 -19.10 -13.02 -15.76
N GLN A 113 -18.30 -12.04 -15.32
CA GLN A 113 -17.62 -11.06 -16.18
C GLN A 113 -16.31 -11.60 -16.74
N ARG A 114 -15.90 -11.14 -17.93
CA ARG A 114 -14.60 -11.44 -18.56
C ARG A 114 -13.45 -10.65 -17.90
N CYS A 115 -13.13 -10.97 -16.64
CA CYS A 115 -11.99 -10.40 -15.91
C CYS A 115 -11.20 -11.39 -15.04
N ALA A 116 -11.42 -12.70 -15.20
CA ALA A 116 -10.46 -13.67 -14.73
C ALA A 116 -9.32 -13.82 -15.75
N PHE A 117 -8.19 -14.34 -15.27
CA PHE A 117 -6.96 -14.55 -16.03
C PHE A 117 -6.30 -15.82 -15.48
N ASP A 118 -5.99 -16.81 -16.32
CA ASP A 118 -5.40 -18.04 -15.83
C ASP A 118 -3.94 -17.82 -15.42
N ARG A 119 -3.62 -18.22 -14.20
CA ARG A 119 -2.29 -18.03 -13.59
C ARG A 119 -1.41 -19.25 -13.67
N HIS A 120 -1.90 -20.36 -14.25
CA HIS A 120 -1.18 -21.62 -14.42
C HIS A 120 -0.56 -22.11 -13.10
N ASP A 121 -1.33 -21.97 -12.02
CA ASP A 121 -0.88 -22.17 -10.64
C ASP A 121 -2.07 -22.59 -9.77
N ASP A 122 -2.21 -23.90 -9.57
CA ASP A 122 -3.32 -24.49 -8.81
C ASP A 122 -3.35 -24.05 -7.34
N ASN A 123 -2.20 -23.69 -6.74
CA ASN A 123 -2.16 -23.10 -5.40
C ASN A 123 -2.83 -21.70 -5.32
N LYS A 124 -3.22 -21.12 -6.47
CA LYS A 124 -3.98 -19.88 -6.56
C LYS A 124 -5.45 -20.08 -6.97
N LYS A 125 -5.89 -21.30 -7.34
CA LYS A 125 -7.31 -21.66 -7.51
C LYS A 125 -7.96 -21.79 -6.14
N VAL A 126 -8.71 -20.75 -5.73
CA VAL A 126 -9.45 -20.81 -4.46
C VAL A 126 -10.71 -21.63 -4.70
N ASP A 127 -10.89 -22.72 -3.95
CA ASP A 127 -12.04 -23.64 -4.09
C ASP A 127 -12.12 -24.30 -5.49
N GLY A 128 -10.97 -24.47 -6.16
CA GLY A 128 -10.83 -24.97 -7.53
C GLY A 128 -11.19 -23.97 -8.64
N LYS A 129 -11.88 -22.87 -8.29
CA LYS A 129 -12.56 -21.97 -9.24
C LYS A 129 -11.65 -20.86 -9.76
N LEU A 130 -11.82 -20.51 -11.03
CA LEU A 130 -11.10 -19.42 -11.70
C LEU A 130 -11.80 -18.07 -11.47
N LEU A 131 -11.23 -17.29 -10.56
CA LEU A 131 -11.80 -16.04 -10.07
C LEU A 131 -11.06 -14.79 -10.58
N CYS A 132 -11.81 -13.73 -10.91
CA CYS A 132 -11.23 -12.41 -11.11
C CYS A 132 -10.65 -11.87 -9.79
N TRP A 133 -9.68 -10.96 -9.88
CA TRP A 133 -8.97 -10.44 -8.71
C TRP A 133 -9.90 -9.89 -7.60
N LEU A 134 -11.05 -9.32 -7.96
CA LEU A 134 -12.03 -8.81 -7.01
C LEU A 134 -12.72 -9.95 -6.23
N CYS A 135 -13.15 -11.01 -6.92
CA CYS A 135 -13.75 -12.19 -6.30
C CYS A 135 -12.72 -12.98 -5.48
N THR A 136 -11.46 -13.08 -5.94
CA THR A 136 -10.37 -13.63 -5.12
C THR A 136 -10.19 -12.80 -3.84
N GLN A 137 -10.26 -11.47 -3.95
CA GLN A 137 -10.01 -10.55 -2.84
C GLN A 137 -11.17 -10.45 -1.85
N SER A 138 -12.42 -10.65 -2.27
CA SER A 138 -13.58 -10.79 -1.36
C SER A 138 -13.58 -12.15 -0.67
N LEU A 139 -13.36 -13.25 -1.40
CA LEU A 139 -13.32 -14.60 -0.83
C LEU A 139 -12.21 -14.74 0.22
N LYS A 140 -11.01 -14.21 -0.04
CA LYS A 140 -9.93 -14.15 0.97
C LYS A 140 -10.31 -13.38 2.24
N ARG A 141 -11.19 -12.38 2.17
CA ARG A 141 -11.68 -11.63 3.35
C ARG A 141 -12.74 -12.42 4.12
N ALA A 142 -13.63 -13.11 3.42
CA ALA A 142 -14.60 -14.01 4.05
C ALA A 142 -13.87 -15.13 4.82
N LEU A 143 -12.93 -15.82 4.17
CA LEU A 143 -12.12 -16.87 4.80
C LEU A 143 -11.27 -16.35 5.97
N ALA A 144 -10.74 -15.13 5.90
CA ALA A 144 -10.03 -14.51 7.02
C ALA A 144 -10.94 -14.25 8.23
N ARG A 145 -12.18 -13.79 8.01
CA ARG A 145 -13.18 -13.62 9.08
C ARG A 145 -13.54 -14.96 9.73
N THR A 146 -13.78 -16.01 8.94
CA THR A 146 -14.08 -17.35 9.47
C THR A 146 -12.91 -17.90 10.30
N LYS A 147 -11.66 -17.75 9.83
CA LYS A 147 -10.47 -18.16 10.59
C LYS A 147 -10.29 -17.37 11.89
N GLN A 148 -10.59 -16.07 11.90
CA GLN A 148 -10.59 -15.26 13.12
C GLN A 148 -11.70 -15.66 14.10
N HIS A 149 -12.88 -16.05 13.60
CA HIS A 149 -13.98 -16.56 14.44
C HIS A 149 -13.60 -17.89 15.11
N LEU A 150 -13.10 -18.86 14.35
CA LEU A 150 -12.67 -20.17 14.88
C LEU A 150 -11.55 -20.02 15.94
N SER A 151 -10.53 -19.23 15.64
CA SER A 151 -9.41 -18.98 16.59
C SER A 151 -9.77 -18.08 17.79
N ALA A 152 -10.96 -17.46 17.80
CA ALA A 152 -11.53 -16.84 18.99
C ALA A 152 -12.28 -17.88 19.86
N VAL A 153 -13.02 -18.81 19.24
CA VAL A 153 -13.77 -19.86 19.95
C VAL A 153 -12.84 -20.81 20.73
N ASP A 154 -11.72 -21.25 20.14
CA ASP A 154 -10.73 -22.09 20.86
C ASP A 154 -10.16 -21.40 22.11
N LYS A 155 -9.93 -20.08 22.03
CA LYS A 155 -9.43 -19.29 23.17
C LYS A 155 -10.44 -19.15 24.31
N HIS A 156 -11.72 -19.38 24.06
CA HIS A 156 -12.74 -19.45 25.12
C HIS A 156 -12.76 -20.82 25.82
N LYS A 157 -12.52 -21.94 25.11
CA LYS A 157 -12.42 -23.27 25.75
C LYS A 157 -11.24 -23.37 26.72
N HIS A 158 -10.06 -22.87 26.35
CA HIS A 158 -8.88 -22.94 27.22
C HIS A 158 -8.90 -21.98 28.44
N ARG A 159 -9.93 -21.13 28.58
CA ARG A 159 -10.04 -20.17 29.70
C ARG A 159 -10.96 -20.60 30.85
N SER A 160 -11.76 -21.66 30.72
CA SER A 160 -12.69 -22.09 31.77
C SER A 160 -12.06 -22.92 32.90
N HIS A 161 -10.94 -23.60 32.65
CA HIS A 161 -10.43 -24.65 33.55
C HIS A 161 -9.43 -24.19 34.65
N LYS A 162 -9.39 -22.90 35.03
CA LYS A 162 -8.47 -22.45 36.09
C LYS A 162 -8.97 -21.35 37.05
N SER A 163 -10.19 -21.51 37.59
CA SER A 163 -10.53 -20.88 38.88
C SER A 163 -11.73 -21.52 39.59
N ARG A 164 -11.47 -22.46 40.52
CA ARG A 164 -11.86 -22.37 41.95
C ARG A 164 -11.48 -23.64 42.72
N SER A 165 -10.98 -23.45 43.92
CA SER A 165 -10.81 -24.50 44.94
C SER A 165 -11.84 -24.28 46.05
N SER A 166 -12.26 -25.36 46.69
CA SER A 166 -13.07 -25.42 47.92
C SER A 166 -14.42 -24.68 47.92
N HIS A 167 -15.50 -25.45 47.96
CA HIS A 167 -16.27 -25.55 49.20
C HIS A 167 -16.99 -26.90 49.29
N LYS A 168 -17.32 -27.35 50.51
CA LYS A 168 -18.17 -28.53 50.75
C LYS A 168 -19.61 -28.24 50.32
N ASP A 169 -20.34 -29.26 49.86
CA ASP A 169 -21.36 -29.85 50.73
C ASP A 169 -21.73 -31.31 50.36
N LYS A 170 -22.55 -31.98 51.21
CA LYS A 170 -22.88 -33.41 51.11
C LYS A 170 -24.40 -33.69 50.98
N ARG A 171 -24.69 -34.89 50.44
CA ARG A 171 -26.00 -35.58 50.36
C ARG A 171 -26.99 -34.93 49.34
N LYS A 172 -28.00 -35.62 48.80
CA LYS A 172 -28.48 -37.01 48.95
C LYS A 172 -29.31 -37.38 47.69
N SER A 173 -29.45 -38.69 47.36
CA SER A 173 -30.63 -39.33 46.70
C SER A 173 -31.10 -38.83 45.31
N ASP A 174 -31.68 -39.61 44.40
CA ASP A 174 -31.80 -41.08 44.22
C ASP A 174 -32.30 -41.34 42.76
N MET A 175 -32.72 -42.57 42.45
CA MET A 175 -33.60 -42.95 41.31
C MET A 175 -32.94 -43.08 39.92
N MET A 176 -32.57 -44.31 39.57
CA MET A 176 -32.68 -44.79 38.19
C MET A 176 -34.13 -45.16 37.87
N LYS A 177 -34.62 -44.84 36.67
CA LYS A 177 -35.47 -45.79 35.92
C LYS A 177 -35.33 -45.58 34.42
N SER A 178 -35.44 -46.66 33.66
CA SER A 178 -35.37 -46.73 32.20
C SER A 178 -36.72 -47.18 31.64
N MET A 179 -37.06 -46.73 30.43
CA MET A 179 -37.83 -47.42 29.36
C MET A 179 -37.89 -46.49 28.12
N ASN A 180 -37.75 -46.86 26.83
CA ASN A 180 -37.53 -48.10 26.04
C ASN A 180 -38.67 -48.43 25.04
N SER A 181 -38.46 -48.04 23.78
CA SER A 181 -38.87 -48.70 22.51
C SER A 181 -40.32 -48.63 21.99
N GLY A 182 -40.47 -48.91 20.68
CA GLY A 182 -41.66 -48.77 19.83
C GLY A 182 -41.32 -48.05 18.51
N ASP A 183 -40.96 -48.66 17.36
CA ASP A 183 -41.03 -50.06 16.88
C ASP A 183 -42.48 -50.51 16.58
N LEU A 184 -42.93 -51.02 15.41
CA LEU A 184 -42.36 -51.44 14.09
C LEU A 184 -43.44 -51.17 12.99
N SER A 185 -43.32 -51.34 11.66
CA SER A 185 -42.30 -51.69 10.62
C SER A 185 -42.82 -51.15 9.25
N LEU A 186 -42.64 -51.59 7.98
CA LEU A 186 -41.98 -52.67 7.18
C LEU A 186 -41.84 -52.08 5.70
N ASP A 187 -41.64 -52.68 4.50
CA ASP A 187 -41.46 -54.03 3.90
C ASP A 187 -40.87 -53.94 2.45
N SER A 188 -40.77 -55.08 1.74
CA SER A 188 -40.92 -55.28 0.26
C SER A 188 -39.71 -55.11 -0.67
N GLN A 189 -39.04 -56.25 -0.92
CA GLN A 189 -38.16 -56.57 -2.06
C GLN A 189 -38.99 -57.27 -3.21
N PRO A 190 -38.50 -57.91 -4.33
CA PRO A 190 -37.30 -58.79 -4.42
C PRO A 190 -36.59 -59.07 -5.81
N LEU A 191 -35.41 -59.74 -5.78
CA LEU A 191 -34.79 -60.67 -6.79
C LEU A 191 -34.46 -60.14 -8.24
N GLU A 192 -33.57 -60.69 -9.10
CA GLU A 192 -32.41 -61.63 -9.03
C GLU A 192 -31.56 -61.54 -10.34
N LYS A 193 -30.21 -61.55 -10.28
CA LYS A 193 -29.31 -62.47 -11.03
C LYS A 193 -27.80 -62.16 -10.89
N LYS A 194 -26.96 -63.11 -11.32
CA LYS A 194 -25.58 -63.36 -10.84
C LYS A 194 -24.48 -63.25 -11.91
N SER A 195 -23.35 -62.62 -11.57
CA SER A 195 -21.98 -62.95 -12.06
C SER A 195 -20.94 -62.17 -11.22
N LYS A 196 -20.28 -62.75 -10.20
CA LYS A 196 -19.12 -63.68 -10.20
C LYS A 196 -17.73 -63.01 -10.40
N LEU A 197 -16.93 -63.13 -9.32
CA LEU A 197 -15.45 -63.14 -9.21
C LEU A 197 -14.67 -61.85 -8.87
N ASN A 198 -13.69 -62.05 -7.97
CA ASN A 198 -12.48 -61.30 -7.62
C ASN A 198 -12.55 -59.85 -7.08
N PRO A 199 -12.56 -59.70 -5.73
CA PRO A 199 -11.80 -58.68 -5.03
C PRO A 199 -10.41 -59.23 -4.67
N LEU A 200 -9.37 -58.93 -5.46
CA LEU A 200 -8.00 -59.37 -5.12
C LEU A 200 -7.39 -58.39 -4.10
N GLN A 201 -7.58 -58.70 -2.82
CA GLN A 201 -6.92 -58.02 -1.69
C GLN A 201 -5.41 -58.27 -1.78
N GLY A 202 -4.68 -57.36 -2.42
CA GLY A 202 -3.23 -57.44 -2.56
C GLY A 202 -2.52 -57.12 -1.24
N GLU A 203 -2.21 -58.13 -0.45
CA GLU A 203 -1.21 -58.04 0.62
C GLU A 203 0.15 -57.70 -0.02
N LEU A 204 0.52 -56.43 0.00
CA LEU A 204 1.80 -55.95 -0.52
C LEU A 204 2.90 -56.19 0.53
N ASP A 205 3.68 -57.24 0.32
CA ASP A 205 4.85 -57.58 1.13
C ASP A 205 5.77 -56.34 1.32
N PRO A 206 5.99 -55.88 2.57
CA PRO A 206 6.88 -54.76 2.88
C PRO A 206 8.31 -54.93 2.38
N ASN A 207 8.74 -56.16 2.09
CA ASN A 207 10.08 -56.52 1.62
C ASN A 207 10.17 -56.73 0.09
N SER A 208 9.11 -56.40 -0.66
CA SER A 208 9.12 -56.40 -2.12
C SER A 208 10.14 -55.40 -2.70
N SER A 209 10.84 -55.81 -3.78
CA SER A 209 11.88 -54.99 -4.46
C SER A 209 11.37 -53.62 -4.85
N ASP A 210 10.15 -53.57 -5.36
CA ASP A 210 9.55 -52.39 -5.97
C ASP A 210 9.22 -51.33 -4.92
N HIS A 211 8.87 -51.76 -3.70
CA HIS A 211 8.68 -50.86 -2.57
C HIS A 211 10.02 -50.22 -2.13
N VAL A 212 11.13 -50.97 -2.17
CA VAL A 212 12.48 -50.45 -1.90
C VAL A 212 12.95 -49.47 -3.00
N VAL A 213 12.64 -49.77 -4.27
CA VAL A 213 12.93 -48.87 -5.40
C VAL A 213 12.12 -47.57 -5.29
N ALA A 214 10.81 -47.66 -5.03
CA ALA A 214 9.96 -46.48 -4.83
C ALA A 214 10.41 -45.62 -3.64
N MET A 215 10.74 -46.25 -2.50
CA MET A 215 11.33 -45.59 -1.34
C MET A 215 12.66 -44.88 -1.66
N THR A 216 13.45 -45.41 -2.58
CA THR A 216 14.73 -44.81 -3.01
C THR A 216 14.48 -43.59 -3.92
N GLN A 217 13.62 -43.73 -4.93
CA GLN A 217 13.22 -42.62 -5.81
C GLN A 217 12.57 -41.45 -5.04
N LEU A 218 11.79 -41.75 -3.99
CA LEU A 218 11.23 -40.73 -3.09
C LEU A 218 12.32 -40.02 -2.28
N LYS A 219 13.31 -40.74 -1.73
CA LYS A 219 14.46 -40.14 -1.03
C LYS A 219 15.29 -39.22 -1.95
N GLU A 220 15.57 -39.66 -3.17
CA GLU A 220 16.26 -38.86 -4.18
C GLU A 220 15.47 -37.60 -4.57
N THR A 221 14.15 -37.73 -4.73
CA THR A 221 13.23 -36.61 -5.00
C THR A 221 13.25 -35.60 -3.84
N ILE A 222 13.22 -36.08 -2.58
CA ILE A 222 13.32 -35.23 -1.39
C ILE A 222 14.67 -34.50 -1.35
N ALA A 223 15.79 -35.19 -1.58
CA ALA A 223 17.12 -34.58 -1.61
C ALA A 223 17.26 -33.53 -2.74
N SER A 224 16.71 -33.81 -3.93
CA SER A 224 16.65 -32.89 -5.06
C SER A 224 15.84 -31.63 -4.75
N LEU A 225 14.70 -31.78 -4.05
CA LEU A 225 13.87 -30.66 -3.60
C LEU A 225 14.55 -29.85 -2.49
N GLN A 226 15.18 -30.50 -1.50
CA GLN A 226 15.96 -29.83 -0.45
C GLN A 226 17.10 -28.99 -1.03
N LYS A 227 17.85 -29.53 -2.02
CA LYS A 227 18.90 -28.78 -2.74
C LYS A 227 18.34 -27.55 -3.49
N LYS A 228 17.15 -27.68 -4.11
CA LYS A 228 16.46 -26.55 -4.77
C LYS A 228 15.99 -25.48 -3.78
N VAL A 229 15.50 -25.88 -2.60
CA VAL A 229 15.13 -24.96 -1.51
C VAL A 229 16.36 -24.18 -1.03
N GLN A 230 17.44 -24.88 -0.66
CA GLN A 230 18.69 -24.24 -0.21
C GLN A 230 19.30 -23.30 -1.26
N GLN A 231 19.21 -23.64 -2.56
CA GLN A 231 19.62 -22.75 -3.64
C GLN A 231 18.74 -21.48 -3.71
N LYS A 232 17.43 -21.60 -3.47
CA LYS A 232 16.50 -20.46 -3.47
C LYS A 232 16.65 -19.58 -2.22
N ASP A 233 16.96 -20.15 -1.07
CA ASP A 233 17.25 -19.40 0.15
C ASP A 233 18.53 -18.57 -0.01
N ASN A 234 19.57 -19.14 -0.62
CA ASN A 234 20.80 -18.41 -0.97
C ASN A 234 20.55 -17.27 -1.99
N GLU A 235 19.70 -17.50 -3.01
CA GLU A 235 19.28 -16.48 -3.97
C GLU A 235 18.49 -15.35 -3.30
N LEU A 236 17.63 -15.68 -2.32
CA LEU A 236 16.82 -14.73 -1.57
C LEU A 236 17.69 -13.88 -0.63
N LEU A 237 18.61 -14.51 0.12
CA LEU A 237 19.61 -13.82 0.95
C LEU A 237 20.50 -12.87 0.14
N SER A 238 20.88 -13.25 -1.09
CA SER A 238 21.61 -12.35 -2.01
C SER A 238 20.77 -11.13 -2.39
N LYS A 239 19.48 -11.32 -2.68
CA LYS A 239 18.55 -10.23 -3.02
C LYS A 239 18.26 -9.31 -1.84
N ASP A 240 18.12 -9.83 -0.62
CA ASP A 240 17.90 -9.00 0.57
C ASP A 240 19.12 -8.13 0.93
N LYS A 241 20.35 -8.61 0.66
CA LYS A 241 21.56 -7.77 0.75
C LYS A 241 21.50 -6.60 -0.26
N LEU A 242 21.24 -6.87 -1.53
CA LEU A 242 21.13 -5.84 -2.57
C LEU A 242 19.98 -4.84 -2.28
N ILE A 243 18.84 -5.33 -1.78
CA ILE A 243 17.73 -4.48 -1.32
C ILE A 243 18.14 -3.57 -0.16
N THR A 244 19.02 -4.03 0.73
CA THR A 244 19.52 -3.25 1.87
C THR A 244 20.52 -2.18 1.41
N GLU A 245 21.40 -2.53 0.48
CA GLU A 245 22.37 -1.62 -0.14
C GLU A 245 21.67 -0.50 -0.93
N LEU A 246 20.72 -0.84 -1.81
CA LEU A 246 19.92 0.13 -2.58
C LEU A 246 19.08 1.05 -1.66
N LYS A 247 18.62 0.56 -0.51
CA LYS A 247 17.94 1.40 0.51
C LYS A 247 18.91 2.38 1.18
N ALA A 248 20.14 1.97 1.45
CA ALA A 248 21.16 2.83 2.03
C ALA A 248 21.60 3.92 1.04
N GLN A 249 21.85 3.55 -0.22
CA GLN A 249 22.14 4.49 -1.30
C GLN A 249 21.00 5.51 -1.46
N HIS A 250 19.77 5.06 -1.68
CA HIS A 250 18.61 5.95 -1.80
C HIS A 250 18.45 6.88 -0.57
N HIS A 251 18.79 6.42 0.64
CA HIS A 251 18.74 7.28 1.84
C HIS A 251 19.79 8.39 1.80
N ASN A 252 21.00 8.09 1.34
CA ASN A 252 22.08 9.06 1.15
C ASN A 252 21.69 10.07 0.06
N ASP A 253 21.36 9.59 -1.14
CA ASP A 253 20.96 10.44 -2.29
C ASP A 253 19.81 11.40 -1.92
N THR A 254 18.79 10.89 -1.22
CA THR A 254 17.65 11.70 -0.77
C THR A 254 18.07 12.76 0.26
N THR A 255 19.08 12.47 1.09
CA THR A 255 19.55 13.39 2.13
C THR A 255 20.48 14.45 1.53
N GLU A 256 21.34 14.07 0.60
CA GLU A 256 22.16 14.97 -0.21
C GLU A 256 21.29 15.95 -1.01
N LEU A 257 20.30 15.46 -1.77
CA LEU A 257 19.37 16.31 -2.53
C LEU A 257 18.58 17.30 -1.65
N ARG A 258 18.20 16.93 -0.42
CA ARG A 258 17.59 17.87 0.54
C ARG A 258 18.58 18.94 1.00
N ASN A 259 19.83 18.56 1.27
CA ASN A 259 20.87 19.49 1.70
C ASN A 259 21.25 20.45 0.56
N GLU A 260 21.37 19.96 -0.67
CA GLU A 260 21.53 20.77 -1.87
C GLU A 260 20.39 21.79 -2.03
N MET A 261 19.13 21.34 -1.99
CA MET A 261 17.95 22.21 -2.12
C MET A 261 17.97 23.32 -1.07
N LYS A 262 18.20 22.96 0.21
CA LYS A 262 18.30 23.92 1.31
C LYS A 262 19.48 24.89 1.16
N ASN A 263 20.58 24.47 0.54
CA ASN A 263 21.71 25.35 0.26
C ASN A 263 21.42 26.29 -0.93
N LYS A 264 20.78 25.78 -1.99
CA LYS A 264 20.33 26.54 -3.16
C LYS A 264 19.28 27.60 -2.76
N GLU A 265 18.35 27.25 -1.86
CA GLU A 265 17.39 28.17 -1.22
C GLU A 265 18.11 29.30 -0.47
N ARG A 266 19.01 28.97 0.47
CA ARG A 266 19.81 29.96 1.24
C ARG A 266 20.63 30.89 0.35
N MET A 267 21.26 30.36 -0.70
CA MET A 267 22.01 31.20 -1.65
C MET A 267 21.10 32.12 -2.46
N ASN A 268 19.91 31.65 -2.85
CA ASN A 268 18.94 32.46 -3.57
C ASN A 268 18.34 33.55 -2.66
N GLU A 269 18.00 33.24 -1.41
CA GLU A 269 17.58 34.20 -0.39
C GLU A 269 18.65 35.27 -0.14
N THR A 270 19.93 34.85 0.00
CA THR A 270 21.06 35.78 0.15
C THR A 270 21.22 36.70 -1.06
N LYS A 271 21.13 36.15 -2.29
CA LYS A 271 21.18 36.94 -3.54
C LYS A 271 19.98 37.90 -3.66
N PHE A 272 18.78 37.45 -3.28
CA PHE A 272 17.56 38.26 -3.30
C PHE A 272 17.66 39.43 -2.32
N ASN A 273 18.10 39.18 -1.09
CA ASN A 273 18.30 40.23 -0.09
C ASN A 273 19.38 41.24 -0.53
N LEU A 274 20.46 40.78 -1.16
CA LEU A 274 21.48 41.67 -1.74
C LEU A 274 20.94 42.51 -2.90
N MET A 275 20.18 41.92 -3.82
CA MET A 275 19.53 42.64 -4.93
C MET A 275 18.50 43.66 -4.41
N ASN A 276 17.63 43.28 -3.48
CA ASN A 276 16.63 44.16 -2.87
C ASN A 276 17.32 45.34 -2.16
N THR A 277 18.41 45.09 -1.42
CA THR A 277 19.21 46.16 -0.79
C THR A 277 19.81 47.12 -1.83
N LYS A 278 20.34 46.61 -2.94
CA LYS A 278 20.84 47.44 -4.06
C LYS A 278 19.71 48.27 -4.70
N ILE A 279 18.55 47.67 -4.95
CA ILE A 279 17.37 48.37 -5.49
C ILE A 279 16.93 49.50 -4.54
N GLN A 280 16.83 49.23 -3.23
CA GLN A 280 16.48 50.24 -2.22
C GLN A 280 17.48 51.39 -2.15
N ASN A 281 18.77 51.12 -2.37
CA ASN A 281 19.79 52.18 -2.37
C ASN A 281 19.75 53.00 -3.68
N LEU A 282 19.61 52.35 -4.84
CA LEU A 282 19.44 53.04 -6.14
C LEU A 282 18.17 53.90 -6.17
N LEU A 283 17.06 53.44 -5.57
CA LEU A 283 15.83 54.23 -5.44
C LEU A 283 16.04 55.49 -4.58
N LYS A 284 16.82 55.41 -3.51
CA LYS A 284 17.20 56.58 -2.69
C LYS A 284 18.09 57.54 -3.48
N GLU A 285 19.04 57.04 -4.24
CA GLU A 285 19.96 57.83 -5.06
C GLU A 285 19.24 58.56 -6.21
N VAL A 286 18.34 57.87 -6.92
CA VAL A 286 17.44 58.51 -7.90
C VAL A 286 16.54 59.56 -7.23
N ALA A 287 16.08 59.32 -5.99
CA ALA A 287 15.28 60.28 -5.24
C ALA A 287 16.07 61.50 -4.73
N THR A 288 17.39 61.39 -4.47
CA THR A 288 18.23 62.55 -4.13
C THR A 288 18.64 63.32 -5.39
N LEU A 289 19.13 62.62 -6.43
CA LEU A 289 19.52 63.23 -7.70
C LEU A 289 18.36 63.98 -8.36
N SER A 290 17.15 63.42 -8.39
CA SER A 290 15.97 64.09 -8.95
C SER A 290 15.52 65.32 -8.14
N LYS A 291 15.72 65.34 -6.81
CA LYS A 291 15.51 66.54 -5.99
C LYS A 291 16.56 67.61 -6.28
N SER A 292 17.84 67.24 -6.39
CA SER A 292 18.92 68.15 -6.75
C SER A 292 18.74 68.75 -8.15
N ALA A 293 18.36 67.93 -9.13
CA ALA A 293 18.04 68.40 -10.49
C ALA A 293 16.87 69.40 -10.50
N LYS A 294 15.79 69.13 -9.74
CA LYS A 294 14.68 70.09 -9.56
C LYS A 294 15.12 71.40 -8.88
N LYS A 295 16.02 71.34 -7.88
CA LYS A 295 16.58 72.53 -7.23
C LYS A 295 17.42 73.36 -8.21
N ASN A 296 18.28 72.72 -8.99
CA ASN A 296 19.14 73.39 -9.98
C ASN A 296 18.32 74.00 -11.12
N ASN A 297 17.30 73.30 -11.63
CA ASN A 297 16.37 73.87 -12.62
C ASN A 297 15.53 75.04 -12.08
N LYS A 298 15.22 75.06 -10.77
CA LYS A 298 14.59 76.25 -10.17
C LYS A 298 15.57 77.43 -10.11
N LEU A 299 16.82 77.19 -9.72
CA LEU A 299 17.87 78.21 -9.64
C LEU A 299 18.22 78.83 -11.01
N THR A 300 18.41 78.02 -12.05
CA THR A 300 18.67 78.52 -13.41
C THR A 300 17.47 79.28 -13.97
N LYS A 301 16.24 78.81 -13.74
CA LYS A 301 15.03 79.52 -14.18
C LYS A 301 14.81 80.85 -13.44
N SER A 302 15.21 80.97 -12.17
CA SER A 302 15.22 82.27 -11.47
C SER A 302 16.35 83.20 -11.92
N ALA A 303 17.50 82.66 -12.36
CA ALA A 303 18.57 83.49 -12.92
C ALA A 303 18.17 84.10 -14.27
N LEU A 304 17.55 83.31 -15.16
CA LEU A 304 17.02 83.77 -16.44
C LEU A 304 15.90 84.82 -16.29
N ALA A 305 14.98 84.62 -15.34
CA ALA A 305 13.92 85.60 -15.08
C ALA A 305 14.45 86.96 -14.60
N ASN A 306 15.58 87.00 -13.90
CA ASN A 306 16.22 88.25 -13.47
C ASN A 306 16.95 88.97 -14.62
N THR A 307 17.28 88.31 -15.74
CA THR A 307 17.92 88.96 -16.90
C THR A 307 16.96 89.61 -17.88
N GLU A 308 15.66 89.30 -17.81
CA GLU A 308 14.64 89.85 -18.73
C GLU A 308 14.01 91.17 -18.22
N ASN A 309 14.21 91.55 -16.95
CA ASN A 309 13.63 92.76 -16.34
C ASN A 309 14.48 94.04 -16.51
N SER A 310 15.26 94.14 -17.59
CA SER A 310 16.14 95.29 -17.90
C SER A 310 15.96 95.75 -19.36
N GLY A 311 14.71 95.99 -19.75
CA GLY A 311 14.31 96.30 -21.13
C GLY A 311 13.67 97.68 -21.29
N SER A 312 14.49 98.65 -21.69
CA SER A 312 14.14 100.02 -22.13
C SER A 312 12.72 100.19 -22.73
N GLY A 313 11.88 101.00 -22.06
CA GLY A 313 10.71 101.63 -22.67
C GLY A 313 10.97 103.12 -22.89
N THR A 314 11.00 103.56 -24.15
CA THR A 314 11.27 104.96 -24.53
C THR A 314 10.00 105.81 -24.66
N ASP A 315 10.18 107.13 -24.71
CA ASP A 315 9.17 108.16 -24.47
C ASP A 315 8.47 108.67 -25.76
N SER A 316 7.27 109.27 -25.58
CA SER A 316 6.66 110.34 -26.40
C SER A 316 6.09 110.03 -27.81
N PRO A 317 5.19 110.88 -28.36
CA PRO A 317 4.27 111.87 -27.74
C PRO A 317 2.81 111.81 -28.27
N SER A 318 1.96 112.76 -27.84
CA SER A 318 0.54 112.90 -28.19
C SER A 318 0.23 113.35 -29.63
N THR A 319 -0.99 113.07 -30.11
CA THR A 319 -1.84 114.05 -30.84
C THR A 319 -3.32 113.64 -30.79
N ASN A 320 -4.23 114.57 -31.15
CA ASN A 320 -5.71 114.45 -31.11
C ASN A 320 -6.29 113.17 -31.73
#